data_AF-A0A3B9SHP0-F1
#
_entry.id   AF-A0A3B9SHP0-F1
#
_cell.length_a   1.000
_cell.length_b   1.000
_cell.length_c   1.000
_cell.angle_alpha   90.00
_cell.angle_beta   90.00
_cell.angle_gamma   90.00
#
_symmetry.space_group_name_H-M   'P 1'
#
loop_
_entity.id
_entity.type
_entity.pdbx_description
1 polymer ?
#
loop_
_entity_poly.entity_id
_entity_poly.type
_entity_poly.pdbx_seq_one_letter_code
_entity_poly.pdbx_strand_id
1 'polypeptide(L)' 'FYGKCGFTYAREFGIRYHDLPEGADDSFFLCKELIPGYLDGVTGVYRTPQGYYVDDSDVEKFDKGFPAKKKLKLPGQIF' A
#
# COMPACT_ATOMS: atom_id res chain seq x y z
N PHE A 1 11.80 -5.23 -11.15
CA PHE A 1 10.74 -5.11 -12.16
C PHE A 1 10.49 -3.64 -12.54
N TYR A 2 10.01 -2.82 -11.62
CA TYR A 2 9.62 -1.42 -11.87
C TYR A 2 10.76 -0.45 -12.24
N GLY A 3 12.02 -0.83 -12.03
CA GLY A 3 13.18 -0.03 -12.47
C GLY A 3 13.15 0.29 -13.96
N LYS A 4 12.63 -0.61 -14.80
CA LYS A 4 12.44 -0.38 -16.24
C LYS A 4 11.43 0.73 -16.57
N CYS A 5 10.60 1.12 -15.60
CA CYS A 5 9.59 2.16 -15.73
C CYS A 5 10.02 3.50 -15.08
N GLY A 6 11.29 3.61 -14.67
CA GLY A 6 11.85 4.82 -14.04
C GLY A 6 11.58 4.94 -12.54
N PHE A 7 11.22 3.85 -11.87
CA PHE A 7 11.14 3.81 -10.41
C PHE A 7 12.50 3.46 -9.81
N THR A 8 12.80 4.04 -8.65
CA THR A 8 13.91 3.64 -7.77
C THR A 8 13.39 3.46 -6.34
N TYR A 9 14.24 3.09 -5.38
CA TYR A 9 13.83 2.97 -3.98
C TYR A 9 13.54 4.35 -3.38
N ALA A 10 12.47 4.48 -2.59
CA ALA A 10 12.10 5.76 -1.98
C ALA A 10 13.17 6.29 -1.00
N ARG A 11 13.96 5.40 -0.40
CA ARG A 11 15.11 5.76 0.46
C ARG A 11 16.17 6.60 -0.25
N GLU A 12 16.31 6.48 -1.57
CA GLU A 12 17.25 7.31 -2.35
C GLU A 12 16.84 8.79 -2.38
N PHE A 13 15.56 9.07 -2.10
CA PHE A 13 15.02 10.43 -1.91
C PHE A 13 14.92 10.82 -0.43
N GLY A 14 15.41 10.00 0.50
CA GLY A 14 15.24 10.22 1.94
C GLY A 14 13.79 10.09 2.43
N ILE A 15 12.95 9.33 1.71
CA ILE A 15 11.53 9.12 2.05
C ILE A 15 11.34 7.68 2.56
N ARG A 16 10.75 7.52 3.74
CA ARG A 16 10.42 6.22 4.34
C ARG A 16 8.92 5.96 4.39
N TYR A 17 8.55 4.68 4.41
CA TYR A 17 7.17 4.27 4.65
C TYR A 17 6.81 4.35 6.14
N HIS A 18 5.65 4.90 6.49
CA HIS A 18 5.28 5.18 7.88
C HIS A 18 5.10 3.94 8.77
N ASP A 19 4.67 2.82 8.20
CA ASP A 19 4.35 1.59 8.93
C ASP A 19 5.50 0.58 8.88
N LEU A 20 6.68 1.02 8.46
CA LEU A 20 7.86 0.18 8.34
C LEU A 20 8.88 0.50 9.46
N PRO A 21 9.19 -0.47 10.34
CA PRO A 21 10.24 -0.33 11.34
C PRO A 21 11.59 0.04 10.72
N GLU A 22 12.44 0.69 11.52
CA GLU A 22 13.80 0.98 11.08
C GLU A 22 14.59 -0.33 10.85
N GLY A 23 15.37 -0.38 9.77
CA GLY A 23 16.16 -1.57 9.39
C GLY A 23 15.37 -2.73 8.79
N ALA A 24 14.04 -2.64 8.69
CA ALA A 24 13.24 -3.62 7.96
C ALA A 24 13.43 -3.45 6.43
N ASP A 25 13.10 -4.51 5.68
CA ASP A 25 13.21 -4.50 4.22
C ASP A 25 12.20 -3.52 3.60
N ASP A 26 12.72 -2.45 2.99
CA ASP A 26 11.97 -1.41 2.30
C ASP A 26 12.01 -1.57 0.77
N SER A 27 12.48 -2.71 0.25
CA SER A 27 12.65 -2.97 -1.18
C SER A 27 11.35 -2.88 -2.00
N PHE A 28 10.19 -2.98 -1.35
CA PHE A 28 8.88 -2.81 -1.97
C PHE A 28 8.45 -1.34 -2.14
N PHE A 29 9.05 -0.41 -1.39
CA PHE A 29 8.63 0.99 -1.38
C PHE A 29 9.46 1.80 -2.38
N LEU A 30 8.84 2.07 -3.53
CA LEU A 30 9.49 2.70 -4.68
C LEU A 30 8.96 4.12 -4.91
N CYS A 31 9.81 4.96 -5.48
CA CYS A 31 9.51 6.34 -5.81
C CYS A 31 9.93 6.65 -7.26
N LYS A 32 9.16 7.54 -7.90
CA LYS A 32 9.44 8.11 -9.21
C LYS A 32 8.94 9.55 -9.22
N GLU A 33 9.81 10.48 -9.55
CA GLU A 33 9.41 11.85 -9.82
C GLU A 33 8.67 11.94 -11.16
N LEU A 34 7.55 12.68 -11.18
CA LEU A 34 6.83 12.99 -12.42
C LEU A 34 7.40 14.24 -13.12
N ILE A 35 7.87 15.20 -12.32
CA ILE A 35 8.60 16.37 -12.75
C ILE A 35 9.99 16.27 -12.11
N PRO A 36 11.10 16.33 -12.88
CA PRO A 36 12.44 16.24 -12.32
C PRO A 36 12.70 17.28 -11.24
N GLY A 37 13.26 16.87 -10.11
CA GLY A 37 13.59 17.75 -8.98
C GLY A 37 12.37 18.20 -8.15
N TYR A 38 11.19 17.62 -8.38
CA TYR A 38 9.98 17.95 -7.61
C TYR A 38 10.12 17.61 -6.12
N LEU A 39 10.93 16.59 -5.78
CA LEU A 39 11.19 16.17 -4.41
C LEU A 39 12.49 16.74 -3.86
N ASP A 40 13.13 17.70 -4.54
CA ASP A 40 14.35 18.33 -4.03
C ASP A 40 14.09 19.00 -2.67
N GLY A 41 14.86 18.58 -1.66
CA GLY A 41 14.70 19.04 -0.28
C GLY A 41 13.51 18.43 0.48
N VAL A 42 12.71 17.57 -0.15
CA VAL A 42 11.59 16.85 0.49
C VAL A 42 12.09 15.51 1.02
N THR A 43 12.12 15.38 2.34
CA THR A 43 12.51 14.14 3.03
C THR A 43 11.54 13.82 4.17
N GLY A 44 11.58 12.60 4.69
CA GLY A 44 10.82 12.22 5.87
C GLY A 44 9.97 10.96 5.68
N VAL A 45 8.76 10.96 6.25
CA VAL A 45 7.92 9.78 6.32
C VAL A 45 6.65 9.98 5.50
N TYR A 46 6.46 9.14 4.48
CA TYR A 46 5.23 9.09 3.71
C TYR A 46 4.13 8.36 4.50
N ARG A 47 3.07 9.10 4.81
CA ARG A 47 1.81 8.58 5.35
C ARG A 47 0.75 8.57 4.25
N THR A 48 0.03 7.46 4.17
CA THR A 48 -1.15 7.31 3.33
C THR A 48 -2.20 8.36 3.70
N PRO A 49 -2.93 8.94 2.73
CA PRO A 49 -3.98 9.91 3.01
C PRO A 49 -5.03 9.37 3.99
N GLN A 50 -5.52 10.22 4.89
CA GLN A 50 -6.51 9.82 5.90
C GLN A 50 -7.79 9.24 5.27
N GLY A 51 -8.18 9.71 4.08
CA GLY A 51 -9.37 9.23 3.38
C GLY A 51 -9.29 7.78 2.87
N TYR A 52 -8.13 7.13 2.96
CA TYR A 52 -8.00 5.70 2.68
C TYR A 52 -8.23 4.82 3.90
N TYR A 53 -8.31 5.43 5.08
CA TYR A 53 -8.60 4.74 6.33
C TYR A 53 -10.06 4.89 6.68
N VAL A 54 -10.65 3.79 7.12
CA VAL A 54 -11.98 3.72 7.74
C VAL A 54 -11.79 3.12 9.13
N ASP A 55 -12.66 3.48 10.07
CA ASP A 55 -12.63 2.93 11.41
C ASP A 55 -12.95 1.42 11.37
N ASP A 56 -12.16 0.60 12.06
CA ASP A 56 -12.35 -0.86 12.10
C ASP A 56 -13.76 -1.23 12.60
N SER A 57 -14.33 -0.45 13.52
CA SER A 57 -15.69 -0.69 14.01
C SER A 57 -16.76 -0.46 12.95
N ASP A 58 -16.53 0.44 11.98
CA ASP A 58 -17.43 0.65 10.87
C ASP A 58 -17.32 -0.46 9.83
N VAL A 59 -16.09 -0.98 9.60
CA VAL A 59 -15.87 -2.19 8.79
C VAL A 59 -16.57 -3.38 9.41
N GLU A 60 -16.43 -3.60 10.72
CA GLU A 60 -17.11 -4.69 11.42
C GLU A 60 -18.65 -4.57 11.38
N LYS A 61 -19.20 -3.36 11.54
CA LYS A 61 -20.65 -3.12 11.43
C LYS A 61 -21.14 -3.43 10.02
N PHE A 62 -20.39 -2.99 9.00
CA PHE A 62 -20.71 -3.28 7.60
C PHE A 62 -20.65 -4.78 7.32
N ASP A 63 -19.62 -5.47 7.81
CA ASP A 63 -19.41 -6.90 7.59
C ASP A 63 -20.52 -7.77 8.22
N LYS A 64 -21.09 -7.34 9.36
CA LYS A 64 -22.25 -8.00 9.98
C LYS A 64 -23.50 -7.97 9.10
N GLY A 65 -23.55 -7.09 8.09
CA GLY A 65 -24.63 -7.02 7.11
C GLY A 65 -24.58 -8.12 6.04
N PHE A 66 -23.44 -8.79 5.86
CA PHE A 66 -23.35 -9.87 4.87
C PHE A 66 -24.09 -11.13 5.34
N PRO A 67 -24.78 -11.85 4.44
CA PRO A 67 -25.32 -13.16 4.76
C PRO A 67 -24.19 -14.15 5.06
N ALA A 68 -24.47 -15.17 5.87
CA ALA A 68 -23.51 -16.22 6.16
C ALA A 68 -22.92 -16.81 4.86
N LYS A 69 -21.58 -16.89 4.79
CA LYS A 69 -20.88 -17.43 3.63
C LYS A 69 -21.32 -18.87 3.37
N LYS A 70 -21.85 -19.13 2.17
CA LYS A 70 -22.20 -20.48 1.71
C LYS A 70 -21.05 -21.05 0.91
N LYS A 71 -20.49 -22.18 1.35
CA LYS A 71 -19.50 -22.93 0.58
C LYS A 71 -20.21 -23.62 -0.58
N LEU A 72 -20.17 -23.01 -1.77
CA LEU A 72 -20.70 -23.60 -2.99
C LEU A 72 -19.64 -24.47 -3.67
N LYS A 73 -20.08 -25.52 -4.35
CA LYS A 73 -19.30 -26.24 -5.37
C LYS A 73 -19.96 -25.97 -6.71
N LEU A 74 -19.28 -25.21 -7.57
CA LEU A 74 -19.80 -24.85 -8.88
C LEU A 74 -19.37 -25.87 -9.95
N PRO A 75 -20.16 -26.10 -11.01
CA PRO A 75 -19.74 -26.93 -12.13
C PRO A 75 -18.39 -26.46 -12.69
N GLY A 76 -17.44 -27.37 -12.83
CA GLY A 76 -16.08 -27.07 -13.33
C GLY A 76 -15.08 -26.60 -12.27
N GLN A 77 -15.48 -26.48 -11.01
CA GLN A 77 -14.55 -26.20 -9.92
C GLN A 77 -13.67 -27.43 -9.67
N ILE A 78 -12.37 -27.30 -9.95
CA ILE A 78 -11.35 -28.32 -9.64
C ILE A 78 -11.14 -28.29 -8.12
N PHE A 79 -11.12 -29.47 -7.50
CA PHE A 79 -11.19 -29.71 -6.04
C PHE A 79 -10.36 -28.76 -5.17
#